data_AF-A0AAW0UTV3-F1
#
_entry.id   AF-A0AAW0UTV3-F1
#
_cell.length_a   1.000
_cell.length_b   1.000
_cell.length_c   1.000
_cell.angle_alpha   90.00
_cell.angle_beta   90.00
_cell.angle_gamma   90.00
#
_symmetry.space_group_name_H-M   'P 1'
#
loop_
_entity.id
_entity.type
_entity.pdbx_description
1 polymer ?
#
loop_
_entity_poly.entity_id
_entity_poly.type
_entity_poly.pdbx_seq_one_letter_code
_entity_poly.pdbx_strand_id
1 'polypeptide(L)'
;MSTLFGKTQHIFSMLLHHFTDMAAVTPKIQTLRCLIREMRRSLLPHENVRHSPAFVYMMKEYRRNAVTDQQYCRQQEEMAYLAHTCATYLEASRRYQELHQEYHCRGERTVKETADIVGFKLPNEH
;
A
#
# COMPACT_ATOMS: atom_id res chain seq x y z
N MET A 1 20.90 -5.49 52.75
CA MET A 1 19.89 -4.58 52.16
C MET A 1 20.31 -4.20 50.73
N SER A 2 20.33 -5.14 49.80
CA SER A 2 20.89 -4.91 48.44
C SER A 2 20.09 -5.54 47.29
N THR A 3 18.93 -6.14 47.55
CA THR A 3 18.13 -6.83 46.54
C THR A 3 16.99 -5.99 45.93
N LEU A 4 16.77 -4.75 46.42
CA LEU A 4 15.71 -3.85 45.92
C LEU A 4 16.19 -2.90 44.80
N PHE A 5 17.49 -2.69 44.62
CA PHE A 5 18.02 -1.78 43.60
C PHE A 5 18.10 -2.41 42.20
N GLY A 6 18.28 -3.73 42.11
CA GLY A 6 18.37 -4.46 40.83
C GLY A 6 17.02 -4.64 40.11
N LYS A 7 15.92 -4.76 40.85
CA LYS A 7 14.58 -4.93 40.25
C LYS A 7 14.09 -3.66 39.55
N THR A 8 14.46 -2.49 40.05
CA THR A 8 14.10 -1.19 39.43
C THR A 8 14.84 -0.96 38.12
N GLN A 9 16.10 -1.43 38.00
CA GLN A 9 16.86 -1.33 36.75
C GLN A 9 16.35 -2.30 35.67
N HIS A 10 15.90 -3.49 36.08
CA HIS A 10 15.34 -4.47 35.13
C HIS A 10 13.98 -4.04 34.57
N ILE A 11 13.13 -3.39 35.38
CA ILE A 11 11.86 -2.81 34.92
C ILE A 11 12.11 -1.63 33.96
N PHE A 12 13.14 -0.81 34.21
CA PHE A 12 13.52 0.29 33.32
C PHE A 12 14.07 -0.22 31.98
N SER A 13 14.83 -1.32 31.99
CA SER A 13 15.28 -2.04 30.78
C SER A 13 14.11 -2.65 29.99
N MET A 14 13.15 -3.27 30.67
CA MET A 14 12.00 -3.92 30.03
C MET A 14 11.01 -2.91 29.41
N LEU A 15 10.83 -1.73 30.04
CA LEU A 15 10.08 -0.61 29.46
C LEU A 15 10.79 0.03 28.26
N LEU A 16 12.12 -0.02 28.21
CA LEU A 16 12.90 0.43 27.05
C LEU A 16 12.78 -0.53 25.87
N HIS A 17 12.80 -1.85 26.10
CA HIS A 17 12.65 -2.84 25.03
C HIS A 17 11.22 -2.98 24.47
N HIS A 18 10.19 -2.66 25.26
CA HIS A 18 8.82 -2.57 24.73
C HIS A 18 8.56 -1.24 23.96
N PHE A 19 9.42 -0.23 24.15
CA PHE A 19 9.38 1.02 23.40
C PHE A 19 10.19 0.95 22.09
N THR A 20 11.10 -0.01 21.95
CA THR A 20 11.93 -0.19 20.74
C THR A 20 11.19 -0.81 19.56
N ASP A 21 9.95 -1.27 19.73
CA ASP A 21 9.09 -1.70 18.60
C ASP A 21 8.43 -0.50 17.87
N MET A 22 8.81 0.73 18.23
CA MET A 22 8.50 1.96 17.52
C MET A 22 9.66 2.42 16.61
N ALA A 23 10.43 1.48 16.06
CA ALA A 23 11.54 1.76 15.14
C ALA A 23 11.10 2.13 13.70
N ALA A 24 9.79 2.32 13.47
CA ALA A 24 9.26 2.97 12.28
C ALA A 24 8.42 4.22 12.64
N VAL A 25 8.82 4.96 13.68
CA VAL A 25 8.28 6.31 13.88
C VAL A 25 8.82 7.17 12.74
N THR A 26 7.95 7.41 11.75
CA THR A 26 8.21 8.24 10.57
C THR A 26 8.93 9.53 10.96
N PRO A 27 9.89 10.02 10.14
CA PRO A 27 10.69 11.21 10.44
C PRO A 27 9.80 12.43 10.80
N LYS A 28 8.60 12.50 10.21
CA LYS A 28 7.55 13.49 10.50
C LYS A 28 7.11 13.52 11.97
N ILE A 29 6.93 12.38 12.63
CA ILE A 29 6.54 12.32 14.06
C ILE A 29 7.71 12.75 14.95
N GLN A 30 8.94 12.40 14.59
CA GLN A 30 10.13 12.79 15.35
C GLN A 30 10.30 14.32 15.32
N THR A 31 10.17 14.94 14.14
CA THR A 31 10.19 16.40 13.99
C THR A 31 9.08 17.07 14.78
N LEU A 32 7.85 16.54 14.74
CA LEU A 32 6.73 17.07 15.54
C LEU A 32 7.02 17.01 17.05
N ARG A 33 7.58 15.89 17.53
CA ARG A 33 7.97 15.73 18.94
C ARG A 33 9.04 16.73 19.35
N CYS A 34 10.03 16.99 18.51
CA CYS A 34 11.04 18.02 18.77
C CYS A 34 10.42 19.42 18.85
N LEU A 35 9.56 19.79 17.91
CA LEU A 35 8.86 21.09 17.93
C LEU A 35 8.01 21.29 19.19
N ILE A 36 7.26 20.28 19.61
CA ILE A 36 6.45 20.33 20.84
C ILE A 36 7.33 20.47 22.09
N ARG A 37 8.53 19.86 22.11
CA ARG A 37 9.48 20.01 23.21
C ARG A 37 10.02 21.44 23.30
N GLU A 38 10.36 22.04 22.17
CA GLU A 38 10.82 23.43 22.14
C GLU A 38 9.71 24.39 22.58
N MET A 39 8.47 24.21 22.11
CA MET A 39 7.33 25.01 22.59
C MET A 39 7.12 24.91 24.11
N ARG A 40 7.32 23.73 24.72
CA ARG A 40 7.27 23.58 26.18
C ARG A 40 8.33 24.38 26.92
N ARG A 41 9.53 24.52 26.33
CA ARG A 41 10.63 25.27 26.92
C ARG A 41 10.40 26.79 26.84
N SER A 42 9.64 27.24 25.85
CA SER A 42 9.35 28.66 25.61
C SER A 42 8.17 29.21 26.45
N LEU A 43 7.38 28.34 27.09
CA LEU A 43 6.20 28.71 27.88
C LEU A 43 6.52 28.81 29.37
N LEU A 44 5.73 29.61 30.10
CA LEU A 44 5.89 29.74 31.56
C LEU A 44 5.55 28.39 32.26
N PRO A 45 6.10 28.11 33.46
CA PRO A 45 5.92 26.83 34.16
C PRO A 45 4.46 26.42 34.43
N HIS A 46 3.53 27.37 34.39
CA HIS A 46 2.10 27.16 34.63
C HIS A 46 1.25 27.20 33.36
N GLU A 47 1.85 27.46 32.20
CA GLU A 47 1.13 27.50 30.93
C GLU A 47 1.09 26.13 30.26
N ASN A 48 -0.12 25.70 29.89
CA ASN A 48 -0.30 24.46 29.17
C ASN A 48 -0.09 24.70 27.67
N VAL A 49 0.92 24.04 27.11
CA VAL A 49 1.25 24.08 25.67
C VAL A 49 0.06 23.75 24.79
N ARG A 50 -0.86 22.90 25.24
CA ARG A 50 -2.04 22.52 24.48
C ARG A 50 -2.99 23.68 24.20
N HIS A 51 -2.94 24.74 25.01
CA HIS A 51 -3.73 25.96 24.83
C HIS A 51 -2.99 27.04 24.04
N SER A 52 -1.70 26.84 23.73
CA SER A 52 -0.95 27.76 22.89
C SER A 52 -1.54 27.78 21.47
N PRO A 53 -1.83 28.96 20.89
CA PRO A 53 -2.27 29.08 19.51
C PRO A 53 -1.33 28.40 18.51
N ALA A 54 -0.02 28.45 18.78
CA ALA A 54 1.01 27.80 17.95
C ALA A 54 0.87 26.28 17.96
N PHE A 55 0.60 25.68 19.12
CA PHE A 55 0.39 24.23 19.23
C PHE A 55 -0.89 23.79 18.53
N VAL A 56 -1.99 24.53 18.72
CA VAL A 56 -3.29 24.22 18.07
C VAL A 56 -3.17 24.27 16.55
N TYR A 57 -2.57 25.34 16.02
CA TYR A 57 -2.32 25.50 14.59
C TYR A 57 -1.43 24.39 14.05
N MET A 58 -0.30 24.12 14.70
CA MET A 58 0.64 23.07 14.29
C MET A 58 -0.02 21.68 14.26
N MET A 59 -0.79 21.31 15.29
CA MET A 59 -1.49 20.02 15.33
C MET A 59 -2.58 19.91 14.27
N LYS A 60 -3.26 21.02 13.94
CA LYS A 60 -4.24 21.08 12.85
C LYS A 60 -3.56 20.83 11.50
N GLU A 61 -2.47 21.54 11.20
CA GLU A 61 -1.74 21.37 9.95
C GLU A 61 -1.07 20.00 9.85
N TYR A 62 -0.54 19.45 10.94
CA TYR A 62 0.04 18.11 10.96
C TYR A 62 -1.00 17.04 10.60
N ARG A 63 -2.21 17.11 11.19
CA ARG A 63 -3.29 16.18 10.88
C ARG A 63 -3.79 16.32 9.44
N ARG A 64 -3.90 17.55 8.94
CA ARG A 64 -4.29 17.83 7.56
C ARG A 64 -3.31 17.20 6.57
N ASN A 65 -2.01 17.43 6.76
CA ASN A 65 -0.98 16.88 5.87
C ASN A 65 -0.86 15.36 5.97
N ALA A 66 -1.09 14.77 7.16
CA ALA A 66 -1.13 13.31 7.30
C ALA A 66 -2.25 12.67 6.46
N VAL A 67 -3.42 13.33 6.35
CA VAL A 67 -4.51 12.89 5.47
C VAL A 67 -4.12 13.06 4.00
N THR A 68 -3.48 14.17 3.63
CA THR A 68 -3.02 14.40 2.24
C THR A 68 -1.97 13.39 1.79
N ASP A 69 -1.02 13.01 2.67
CA ASP A 69 -0.03 11.97 2.36
C ASP A 69 -0.70 10.61 2.09
N GLN A 70 -1.70 10.24 2.90
CA GLN A 70 -2.48 9.02 2.68
C GLN A 70 -3.29 9.08 1.37
N GLN A 71 -3.84 10.25 1.03
CA GLN A 71 -4.54 10.44 -0.25
C GLN A 71 -3.58 10.30 -1.43
N TYR A 72 -2.37 10.86 -1.34
CA TYR A 72 -1.37 10.77 -2.40
C TYR A 72 -0.92 9.33 -2.64
N CYS A 73 -0.60 8.58 -1.58
CA CYS A 73 -0.29 7.16 -1.67
C CYS A 73 -1.45 6.36 -2.31
N ARG A 74 -2.68 6.58 -1.82
CA ARG A 74 -3.87 5.92 -2.36
C ARG A 74 -4.09 6.22 -3.85
N GLN A 75 -3.93 7.47 -4.27
CA GLN A 75 -4.09 7.87 -5.67
C GLN A 75 -3.03 7.24 -6.58
N GLN A 76 -1.78 7.10 -6.11
CA GLN A 76 -0.74 6.39 -6.86
C GLN A 76 -1.04 4.90 -6.99
N GLU A 77 -1.50 4.26 -5.91
CA GLU A 77 -1.91 2.85 -5.91
C GLU A 77 -3.11 2.61 -6.84
N GLU A 78 -4.12 3.49 -6.80
CA GLU A 78 -5.29 3.43 -7.68
C GLU A 78 -4.91 3.58 -9.16
N MET A 79 -3.99 4.49 -9.50
CA MET A 79 -3.52 4.67 -10.87
C MET A 79 -2.77 3.44 -11.38
N ALA A 80 -1.89 2.85 -10.55
CA ALA A 80 -1.17 1.63 -10.89
C ALA A 80 -2.14 0.46 -11.13
N TYR A 81 -3.17 0.33 -10.29
CA TYR A 81 -4.22 -0.67 -10.44
C TYR A 81 -5.03 -0.50 -11.74
N LEU A 82 -5.40 0.74 -12.07
CA LEU A 82 -6.10 1.05 -13.33
C LEU A 82 -5.25 0.71 -14.55
N ALA A 83 -3.98 1.11 -14.54
CA ALA A 83 -3.05 0.81 -15.63
C ALA A 83 -2.88 -0.70 -15.84
N HIS A 84 -2.73 -1.46 -14.75
CA HIS A 84 -2.65 -2.92 -14.80
C HIS A 84 -3.93 -3.54 -15.37
N THR A 85 -5.10 -3.13 -14.88
CA THR A 85 -6.40 -3.60 -15.37
C THR A 85 -6.57 -3.36 -16.87
N CYS A 86 -6.22 -2.16 -17.35
CA CYS A 86 -6.27 -1.82 -18.76
C CYS A 86 -5.31 -2.69 -19.59
N ALA A 87 -4.09 -2.92 -19.11
CA ALA A 87 -3.12 -3.78 -19.80
C ALA A 87 -3.65 -5.22 -19.93
N THR A 88 -4.18 -5.79 -18.83
CA THR A 88 -4.79 -7.12 -18.83
C THR A 88 -5.98 -7.20 -19.81
N TYR A 89 -6.82 -6.18 -19.85
CA TYR A 89 -7.95 -6.12 -20.77
C TYR A 89 -7.50 -6.11 -22.25
N LEU A 90 -6.49 -5.31 -22.58
CA LEU A 90 -5.95 -5.24 -23.94
C LEU A 90 -5.29 -6.56 -24.36
N GLU A 91 -4.56 -7.20 -23.45
CA GLU A 91 -3.97 -8.52 -23.68
C GLU A 91 -5.05 -9.58 -23.91
N ALA A 92 -6.09 -9.61 -23.06
CA ALA A 92 -7.22 -10.52 -23.22
C ALA A 92 -7.96 -10.29 -24.55
N SER A 93 -8.13 -9.02 -24.95
CA SER A 93 -8.78 -8.65 -26.22
C SER A 93 -8.00 -9.18 -27.42
N ARG A 94 -6.67 -9.05 -27.41
CA ARG A 94 -5.83 -9.62 -28.47
C ARG A 94 -5.92 -11.14 -28.54
N ARG A 95 -5.82 -11.83 -27.40
CA ARG A 95 -5.96 -13.30 -27.33
C ARG A 95 -7.32 -13.77 -27.82
N TYR A 96 -8.37 -13.03 -27.44
CA TYR A 96 -9.71 -13.31 -27.94
C TYR A 96 -9.79 -13.20 -29.46
N GLN A 97 -9.16 -12.19 -30.06
CA GLN A 97 -9.12 -12.05 -31.52
C GLN A 97 -8.36 -13.21 -32.20
N GLU A 98 -7.24 -13.64 -31.63
CA GLU A 98 -6.48 -14.81 -32.12
C GLU A 98 -7.37 -16.07 -32.10
N LEU A 99 -8.02 -16.34 -30.96
CA LEU A 99 -8.94 -17.47 -30.82
C LEU A 99 -10.16 -17.35 -31.75
N HIS A 100 -10.74 -16.16 -31.84
CA HIS A 100 -11.89 -15.91 -32.70
C HIS A 100 -11.56 -16.10 -34.18
N GLN A 101 -10.36 -15.71 -34.62
CA GLN A 101 -9.88 -15.99 -35.98
C GLN A 101 -9.69 -17.48 -36.22
N GLU A 102 -9.10 -18.20 -35.27
CA GLU A 102 -8.87 -19.63 -35.38
C GLU A 102 -10.19 -20.40 -35.52
N TYR A 103 -11.19 -20.08 -34.70
CA TYR A 103 -12.41 -20.89 -34.58
C TYR A 103 -13.66 -20.34 -35.28
N HIS A 104 -13.78 -19.03 -35.52
CA HIS A 104 -15.03 -18.40 -35.99
C HIS A 104 -14.94 -17.64 -37.32
N CYS A 105 -13.75 -17.31 -37.84
CA CYS A 105 -13.61 -16.49 -39.06
C CYS A 105 -13.60 -17.27 -40.39
N ARG A 106 -13.68 -18.61 -40.40
CA ARG A 106 -13.57 -19.41 -41.65
C ARG A 106 -14.90 -19.82 -42.31
N GLY A 107 -16.06 -19.39 -41.81
CA GLY A 107 -17.36 -19.86 -42.31
C GLY A 107 -17.63 -21.34 -41.99
N GLU A 108 -18.54 -22.00 -42.72
CA GLU A 108 -18.71 -23.45 -42.62
C GLU A 108 -17.45 -24.15 -43.15
N ARG A 109 -16.76 -24.88 -42.27
CA ARG A 109 -15.60 -25.70 -42.62
C ARG A 109 -16.04 -26.89 -43.45
N THR A 110 -15.23 -27.28 -44.43
CA THR A 110 -15.52 -28.47 -45.23
C THR A 110 -15.45 -29.75 -44.38
N VAL A 111 -16.09 -30.83 -44.84
CA VAL A 111 -16.10 -32.13 -44.14
C VAL A 111 -14.67 -32.65 -43.92
N LYS A 112 -13.76 -32.38 -44.85
CA LYS A 112 -12.34 -32.75 -44.76
C LYS A 112 -11.62 -32.00 -43.65
N GLU A 113 -11.72 -30.67 -43.65
CA GLU A 113 -11.08 -29.83 -42.64
C GLU A 113 -11.61 -30.17 -41.24
N THR A 114 -12.90 -30.44 -41.11
CA THR A 114 -13.51 -30.84 -39.85
C THR A 114 -12.98 -32.19 -39.38
N ALA A 115 -12.88 -33.19 -40.26
CA ALA A 115 -12.34 -34.51 -39.93
C ALA A 115 -10.88 -34.43 -39.46
N ASP A 116 -10.04 -33.64 -40.12
CA ASP A 116 -8.63 -33.48 -39.77
C ASP A 116 -8.45 -32.82 -38.38
N ILE A 117 -9.31 -31.86 -38.01
CA ILE A 117 -9.28 -31.20 -36.69
C ILE A 117 -9.55 -32.17 -35.54
N VAL A 118 -10.44 -33.16 -35.77
CA VAL A 118 -10.80 -34.15 -34.75
C VAL A 118 -10.01 -35.45 -34.87
N GLY A 119 -9.04 -35.53 -35.80
CA GLY A 119 -8.17 -36.68 -36.00
C GLY A 119 -8.77 -37.83 -36.82
N PHE A 120 -9.82 -37.58 -37.61
CA PHE A 120 -10.40 -38.54 -38.55
C PHE A 120 -9.90 -38.31 -39.97
N LYS A 121 -9.82 -39.39 -40.76
CA LYS A 121 -9.57 -39.34 -42.20
C LYS A 121 -10.84 -39.68 -42.98
N LEU A 122 -10.98 -39.10 -44.18
CA LEU A 122 -12.07 -39.43 -45.08
C LEU A 122 -11.88 -40.82 -45.70
N PRO A 123 -12.97 -41.59 -45.94
CA PRO A 123 -12.91 -42.95 -46.48
C PRO A 123 -12.22 -43.09 -47.84
N ASN A 124 -12.08 -41.98 -48.58
CA ASN A 124 -11.47 -41.97 -49.92
C ASN A 124 -9.97 -41.62 -49.90
N GLU A 125 -9.37 -41.38 -48.72
CA GLU A 125 -7.94 -41.11 -48.55
C GLU A 125 -7.31 -42.24 -47.71
N HIS A 126 -7.08 -43.38 -48.36
CA HIS A 126 -6.30 -44.49 -47.82
C HIS A 126 -4.81 -44.19 -47.87
#